data_AF-A0A3E4YL22-F1
#
_entry.id   AF-A0A3E4YL22-F1
#
_cell.length_a   1.000
_cell.length_b   1.000
_cell.length_c   1.000
_cell.angle_alpha   90.00
_cell.angle_beta   90.00
_cell.angle_gamma   90.00
#
_symmetry.space_group_name_H-M   'P 1'
#
loop_
_entity.id
_entity.type
_entity.pdbx_description
1 polymer ?
#
loop_
_entity_poly.entity_id
_entity_poly.type
_entity_poly.pdbx_seq_one_letter_code
_entity_poly.pdbx_strand_id
1 'polypeptide(L)'
;MIKNIKDIYIGETGTGKSYQAFQKALKNKGITIIFDGVSKNILLSSKASMKNMIYKFELVDIKDLCDLKISKRKKYIIYNSLSSVEHNYYIDYVIEFLNKNHKMLNKKNTMLVFDDGVFEDINVFSGFENKSSSSAVAFKEMRLLSGLSLVLSKTSIIITILMDNYEYEKFISNSIDKIYSFGNTYTVKIFYKKELN
;
A
#
# COMPACT_ATOMS: atom_id res chain seq x y z
N MET A 1 10.02 19.66 -6.90
CA MET A 1 9.28 18.47 -7.35
C MET A 1 9.41 17.38 -6.31
N ILE A 2 8.32 16.97 -5.66
CA ILE A 2 8.35 16.00 -4.57
C ILE A 2 8.41 14.59 -5.18
N LYS A 3 9.39 13.78 -4.78
CA LYS A 3 9.67 12.46 -5.40
C LYS A 3 9.68 11.37 -4.34
N ASN A 4 8.60 11.22 -3.60
CA ASN A 4 8.57 10.35 -2.44
C ASN A 4 7.97 8.97 -2.77
N ILE A 5 7.00 8.90 -3.70
CA ILE A 5 6.61 7.64 -4.36
C ILE A 5 7.74 7.21 -5.30
N LYS A 6 8.33 6.04 -5.00
CA LYS A 6 9.49 5.50 -5.72
C LYS A 6 9.08 4.48 -6.76
N ASP A 7 8.22 3.56 -6.37
CA ASP A 7 7.85 2.40 -7.17
C ASP A 7 6.34 2.15 -7.08
N ILE A 8 5.74 1.85 -8.24
CA ILE A 8 4.38 1.34 -8.35
C ILE A 8 4.47 -0.03 -9.03
N TYR A 9 4.01 -1.08 -8.36
CA TYR A 9 4.05 -2.46 -8.84
C TYR A 9 2.66 -2.97 -9.14
N ILE A 10 2.40 -3.33 -10.39
CA ILE A 10 1.07 -3.70 -10.87
C ILE A 10 1.11 -5.15 -11.33
N GLY A 11 0.13 -5.96 -10.95
CA GLY A 11 0.00 -7.30 -11.49
C GLY A 11 -1.08 -8.12 -10.83
N GLU A 12 -1.42 -9.25 -11.44
CA GLU A 12 -2.38 -10.22 -10.90
C GLU A 12 -1.88 -10.84 -9.59
N THR A 13 -2.80 -11.50 -8.87
CA THR A 13 -2.44 -12.41 -7.78
C THR A 13 -1.46 -13.49 -8.27
N GLY A 14 -0.40 -13.73 -7.50
CA GLY A 14 0.62 -14.74 -7.80
C GLY A 14 1.78 -14.28 -8.70
N THR A 15 1.76 -13.04 -9.20
CA THR A 15 2.82 -12.50 -10.10
C THR A 15 4.12 -12.08 -9.41
N GLY A 16 4.13 -12.07 -8.07
CA GLY A 16 5.32 -11.70 -7.28
C GLY A 16 5.49 -10.19 -7.02
N LYS A 17 4.49 -9.36 -7.33
CA LYS A 17 4.53 -7.91 -7.05
C LYS A 17 4.79 -7.58 -5.56
N SER A 18 4.02 -8.17 -4.65
CA SER A 18 4.19 -8.02 -3.20
C SER A 18 5.53 -8.59 -2.73
N TYR A 19 6.01 -9.69 -3.35
CA TYR A 19 7.35 -10.24 -3.07
C TYR A 19 8.45 -9.20 -3.32
N GLN A 20 8.42 -8.54 -4.49
CA GLN A 20 9.42 -7.53 -4.82
C GLN A 20 9.32 -6.28 -3.93
N ALA A 21 8.11 -5.87 -3.52
CA ALA A 21 7.90 -4.78 -2.58
C ALA A 21 8.50 -5.09 -1.20
N PHE A 22 8.18 -6.27 -0.66
CA PHE A 22 8.66 -6.72 0.65
C PHE A 22 10.18 -6.92 0.67
N GLN A 23 10.77 -7.42 -0.42
CA GLN A 23 12.22 -7.53 -0.54
C GLN A 23 12.91 -6.16 -0.47
N LYS A 24 12.35 -5.13 -1.11
CA LYS A 24 12.87 -3.75 -0.98
C LYS A 24 12.69 -3.23 0.44
N ALA A 25 11.52 -3.46 1.03
CA ALA A 25 11.17 -3.09 2.40
C ALA A 25 12.15 -3.68 3.44
N LEU A 26 12.55 -4.94 3.25
CA LEU A 26 13.56 -5.61 4.08
C LEU A 26 14.95 -4.99 4.01
N LYS A 27 15.37 -4.53 2.82
CA LYS A 27 16.69 -3.94 2.60
C LYS A 27 16.79 -2.51 3.15
N ASN A 28 15.67 -1.85 3.43
CA ASN A 28 15.68 -0.53 4.05
C ASN A 28 16.29 -0.58 5.47
N LYS A 29 17.18 0.37 5.76
CA LYS A 29 17.95 0.43 7.01
C LYS A 29 17.27 1.22 8.13
N GLY A 30 16.21 1.97 7.81
CA GLY A 30 15.45 2.74 8.81
C GLY A 30 14.08 2.13 9.09
N ILE A 31 13.13 3.01 9.37
CA ILE A 31 11.75 2.62 9.67
C ILE A 31 11.12 2.04 8.40
N THR A 32 10.55 0.85 8.50
CA THR A 32 9.77 0.24 7.42
C THR A 32 8.42 -0.15 7.95
N ILE A 33 7.35 0.29 7.28
CA ILE A 33 5.98 -0.10 7.60
C ILE A 33 5.33 -0.57 6.30
N ILE A 34 4.81 -1.79 6.32
CA ILE A 34 3.99 -2.34 5.25
C ILE A 34 2.55 -2.33 5.75
N PHE A 35 1.67 -1.65 5.03
CA PHE A 35 0.22 -1.79 5.21
C PHE A 35 -0.22 -2.88 4.24
N ASP A 36 -0.73 -4.00 4.75
CA ASP A 36 -1.11 -5.14 3.90
C ASP A 36 -2.60 -5.15 3.58
N GLY A 37 -3.44 -4.69 4.52
CA GLY A 37 -4.89 -4.59 4.37
C GLY A 37 -5.67 -5.92 4.37
N VAL A 38 -4.99 -7.06 4.23
CA VAL A 38 -5.60 -8.39 4.39
C VAL A 38 -5.48 -8.93 5.81
N SER A 39 -6.30 -9.94 6.14
CA SER A 39 -6.23 -10.59 7.45
C SER A 39 -4.95 -11.36 7.70
N LYS A 40 -4.55 -11.52 8.97
CA LYS A 40 -3.34 -12.28 9.34
C LYS A 40 -3.35 -13.69 8.75
N ASN A 41 -4.50 -14.36 8.73
CA ASN A 41 -4.63 -15.69 8.18
C ASN A 41 -4.42 -15.69 6.66
N ILE A 42 -5.01 -14.71 5.95
CA ILE A 42 -4.81 -14.53 4.51
C ILE A 42 -3.35 -14.19 4.23
N LEU A 43 -2.74 -13.24 4.96
CA LEU A 43 -1.33 -12.86 4.81
C LEU A 43 -0.40 -14.09 4.90
N LEU A 44 -0.64 -14.97 5.88
CA LEU A 44 0.20 -16.15 6.10
C LEU A 44 -0.10 -17.30 5.12
N SER A 45 -1.30 -17.39 4.55
CA SER A 45 -1.69 -18.43 3.60
C SER A 45 -1.46 -18.02 2.14
N SER A 46 -1.93 -16.85 1.71
CA SER A 46 -1.79 -16.33 0.35
C SER A 46 -0.35 -15.99 -0.01
N LYS A 47 0.47 -15.68 1.00
CA LYS A 47 1.90 -15.41 0.84
C LYS A 47 2.76 -16.47 1.54
N ALA A 48 2.31 -17.74 1.53
CA ALA A 48 3.05 -18.86 2.11
C ALA A 48 4.50 -18.96 1.59
N SER A 49 4.73 -18.67 0.31
CA SER A 49 6.07 -18.61 -0.30
C SER A 49 6.96 -17.48 0.26
N MET A 50 6.36 -16.48 0.90
CA MET A 50 7.03 -15.34 1.56
C MET A 50 7.07 -15.47 3.08
N LYS A 51 6.62 -16.59 3.66
CA LYS A 51 6.48 -16.75 5.12
C LYS A 51 7.77 -16.42 5.89
N ASN A 52 8.93 -16.90 5.41
CA ASN A 52 10.24 -16.59 6.00
C ASN A 52 10.63 -15.12 5.92
N MET A 53 10.13 -14.39 4.91
CA MET A 53 10.31 -12.96 4.79
C MET A 53 9.38 -12.20 5.72
N ILE A 54 8.11 -12.62 5.83
CA ILE A 54 7.11 -12.02 6.71
C ILE A 54 7.56 -12.08 8.17
N TYR A 55 8.13 -13.20 8.63
CA TYR A 55 8.64 -13.33 10.01
C TYR A 55 9.82 -12.41 10.37
N LYS A 56 10.42 -11.71 9.39
CA LYS A 56 11.42 -10.68 9.66
C LYS A 56 10.80 -9.32 10.02
N PHE A 57 9.47 -9.22 9.97
CA PHE A 57 8.69 -8.08 10.38
C PHE A 57 7.93 -8.40 11.66
N GLU A 58 7.70 -7.37 12.46
CA GLU A 58 6.75 -7.40 13.56
C GLU A 58 5.33 -7.27 12.98
N LEU A 59 4.49 -8.26 13.24
CA LEU A 59 3.09 -8.23 12.84
C LEU A 59 2.31 -7.42 13.85
N VAL A 60 1.62 -6.38 13.37
CA VAL A 60 0.83 -5.46 14.19
C VAL A 60 -0.60 -5.47 13.69
N ASP A 61 -1.53 -5.60 14.61
CA ASP A 61 -2.94 -5.50 14.33
C ASP A 61 -3.31 -4.04 13.96
N ILE A 62 -4.15 -3.84 12.95
CA ILE A 62 -4.62 -2.48 12.59
C ILE A 62 -5.27 -1.75 13.78
N LYS A 63 -5.92 -2.46 14.70
CA LYS A 63 -6.52 -1.85 15.91
C LYS A 63 -5.47 -1.28 16.86
N ASP A 64 -4.26 -1.82 16.84
CA ASP A 64 -3.12 -1.37 17.67
C ASP A 64 -2.25 -0.31 16.96
N LEU A 65 -2.54 0.01 15.70
CA LEU A 65 -1.70 0.87 14.86
C LEU A 65 -1.47 2.25 15.51
N CYS A 66 -2.51 2.86 16.07
CA CYS A 66 -2.43 4.22 16.66
C CYS A 66 -1.56 4.29 17.93
N ASP A 67 -1.34 3.16 18.60
CA ASP A 67 -0.53 3.05 19.82
C ASP A 67 0.87 2.46 19.56
N LEU A 68 1.16 2.10 18.30
CA LEU A 68 2.43 1.53 17.89
C LEU A 68 3.60 2.49 18.17
N LYS A 69 4.51 2.06 19.06
CA LYS A 69 5.76 2.78 19.34
C LYS A 69 6.81 2.47 18.28
N ILE A 70 6.90 3.33 17.26
CA ILE A 70 7.82 3.13 16.13
C ILE A 70 9.30 3.24 16.57
N SER A 71 10.02 2.13 16.47
CA SER A 71 11.49 2.08 16.58
C SER A 71 12.19 2.15 15.21
N LYS A 72 13.31 2.90 15.15
CA LYS A 72 14.10 3.14 13.92
C LYS A 72 14.65 1.89 13.22
N ARG A 73 14.85 0.78 13.95
CA ARG A 73 15.46 -0.46 13.42
C ARG A 73 14.45 -1.58 13.21
N LYS A 74 13.22 -1.38 13.67
CA LYS A 74 12.13 -2.35 13.53
C LYS A 74 11.41 -2.15 12.20
N LYS A 75 10.85 -3.25 11.70
CA LYS A 75 10.04 -3.28 10.49
C LYS A 75 8.71 -3.90 10.85
N TYR A 76 7.63 -3.32 10.34
CA TYR A 76 6.27 -3.70 10.72
C TYR A 76 5.47 -4.11 9.50
N ILE A 77 4.60 -5.11 9.67
CA ILE A 77 3.48 -5.36 8.77
C ILE A 77 2.21 -5.13 9.57
N ILE A 78 1.39 -4.20 9.09
CA ILE A 78 0.06 -3.91 9.62
C ILE A 78 -0.92 -4.78 8.86
N TYR A 79 -1.56 -5.72 9.55
CA TYR A 79 -2.58 -6.60 8.98
C TYR A 79 -3.97 -6.17 9.46
N ASN A 80 -4.99 -6.55 8.70
CA ASN A 80 -6.36 -6.18 8.98
C ASN A 80 -7.08 -7.22 9.86
N SER A 81 -7.47 -6.86 11.07
CA SER A 81 -8.30 -7.72 11.95
C SER A 81 -9.76 -7.28 12.01
N LEU A 82 -10.11 -6.22 11.27
CA LEU A 82 -11.45 -5.65 11.27
C LEU A 82 -12.43 -6.68 10.73
N SER A 83 -13.64 -6.66 11.28
CA SER A 83 -14.74 -7.43 10.69
C SER A 83 -15.03 -6.93 9.27
N SER A 84 -15.73 -7.73 8.45
CA SER A 84 -16.15 -7.30 7.11
C SER A 84 -16.95 -6.00 7.11
N VAL A 85 -17.72 -5.74 8.16
CA VAL A 85 -18.50 -4.51 8.36
C VAL A 85 -17.60 -3.31 8.66
N GLU A 86 -16.47 -3.55 9.33
CA GLU A 86 -15.51 -2.52 9.73
C GLU A 86 -14.38 -2.32 8.72
N HIS A 87 -14.30 -3.13 7.65
CA HIS A 87 -13.20 -3.10 6.68
C HIS A 87 -12.93 -1.69 6.13
N ASN A 88 -13.99 -0.91 5.89
CA ASN A 88 -13.92 0.47 5.41
C ASN A 88 -13.21 1.46 6.36
N TYR A 89 -12.99 1.08 7.62
CA TYR A 89 -12.24 1.88 8.60
C TYR A 89 -10.73 1.64 8.54
N TYR A 90 -10.25 0.62 7.83
CA TYR A 90 -8.81 0.32 7.75
C TYR A 90 -8.00 1.56 7.31
N ILE A 91 -8.47 2.24 6.25
CA ILE A 91 -7.85 3.46 5.74
C ILE A 91 -7.92 4.61 6.77
N ASP A 92 -9.00 4.69 7.56
CA ASP A 92 -9.12 5.73 8.59
C ASP A 92 -8.05 5.56 9.67
N TYR A 93 -7.80 4.33 10.13
CA TYR A 93 -6.68 4.02 11.05
C TYR A 93 -5.33 4.38 10.45
N VAL A 94 -5.11 4.07 9.16
CA VAL A 94 -3.86 4.41 8.46
C VAL A 94 -3.69 5.94 8.39
N ILE A 95 -4.72 6.69 7.99
CA ILE A 95 -4.68 8.15 7.91
C ILE A 95 -4.42 8.77 9.29
N GLU A 96 -5.12 8.32 10.33
CA GLU A 96 -4.93 8.81 11.70
C GLU A 96 -3.49 8.59 12.18
N PHE A 97 -2.97 7.38 11.98
CA PHE A 97 -1.60 7.03 12.33
C PHE A 97 -0.57 7.90 11.60
N LEU A 98 -0.74 8.08 10.29
CA LEU A 98 0.16 8.91 9.49
C LEU A 98 0.11 10.36 9.94
N ASN A 99 -1.08 10.91 10.24
CA ASN A 99 -1.25 12.26 10.75
C ASN A 99 -0.57 12.44 12.12
N LYS A 100 -0.73 11.48 13.03
CA LYS A 100 -0.07 11.50 14.35
C LYS A 100 1.45 11.41 14.26
N ASN A 101 1.98 10.65 13.30
CA ASN A 101 3.40 10.29 13.22
C ASN A 101 4.19 10.98 12.09
N HIS A 102 3.57 11.87 11.30
CA HIS A 102 4.16 12.41 10.07
C HIS A 102 5.57 13.01 10.26
N LYS A 103 5.82 13.76 11.34
CA LYS A 103 7.14 14.37 11.61
C LYS A 103 8.24 13.32 11.77
N MET A 104 7.92 12.20 12.41
CA MET A 104 8.87 11.11 12.60
C MET A 104 9.05 10.29 11.33
N LEU A 105 7.95 10.05 10.61
CA LEU A 105 7.95 9.26 9.38
C LEU A 105 8.61 10.01 8.22
N ASN A 106 8.51 11.34 8.14
CA ASN A 106 9.08 12.17 7.06
C ASN A 106 10.63 12.29 7.14
N LYS A 107 11.33 11.17 6.92
CA LYS A 107 12.80 11.05 6.97
C LYS A 107 13.29 10.20 5.80
N LYS A 108 14.51 10.50 5.32
CA LYS A 108 15.13 9.84 4.15
C LYS A 108 15.20 8.31 4.24
N ASN A 109 15.29 7.75 5.45
CA ASN A 109 15.43 6.31 5.68
C ASN A 109 14.10 5.63 6.10
N THR A 110 12.97 6.33 5.97
CA THR A 110 11.66 5.72 6.20
C THR A 110 11.13 5.17 4.88
N MET A 111 10.58 3.96 4.93
CA MET A 111 9.89 3.33 3.81
C MET A 111 8.47 2.95 4.23
N LEU A 112 7.48 3.36 3.43
CA LEU A 112 6.10 2.89 3.54
C LEU A 112 5.80 2.05 2.31
N VAL A 113 5.19 0.88 2.53
CA VAL A 113 4.65 0.05 1.46
C VAL A 113 3.15 -0.04 1.67
N PHE A 114 2.38 0.26 0.64
CA PHE A 114 0.95 0.01 0.60
C PHE A 114 0.74 -1.18 -0.34
N ASP A 115 0.49 -2.35 0.23
CA ASP A 115 0.21 -3.56 -0.55
C ASP A 115 -1.23 -3.48 -1.09
N ASP A 116 -1.55 -4.30 -2.09
CA ASP A 116 -2.81 -4.24 -2.83
C ASP A 116 -4.04 -4.55 -1.97
N GLY A 117 -3.87 -5.32 -0.89
CA GLY A 117 -4.94 -5.52 0.10
C GLY A 117 -5.35 -4.26 0.88
N VAL A 118 -4.56 -3.18 0.84
CA VAL A 118 -4.97 -1.87 1.40
C VAL A 118 -6.05 -1.22 0.53
N PHE A 119 -6.04 -1.54 -0.75
CA PHE A 119 -6.92 -1.01 -1.76
C PHE A 119 -7.66 -2.18 -2.43
N GLU A 120 -8.33 -3.02 -1.62
CA GLU A 120 -9.14 -4.15 -2.13
C GLU A 120 -10.28 -3.66 -3.04
N ASP A 121 -10.70 -2.41 -2.86
CA ASP A 121 -11.68 -1.72 -3.70
C ASP A 121 -11.04 -0.76 -4.70
N ILE A 122 -9.94 -1.10 -5.39
CA ILE A 122 -9.59 -0.42 -6.66
C ILE A 122 -10.65 -0.77 -7.77
N ASN A 123 -11.91 -1.02 -7.43
CA ASN A 123 -13.07 -0.57 -8.22
C ASN A 123 -13.30 0.96 -8.11
N VAL A 124 -12.52 1.65 -7.29
CA VAL A 124 -12.62 3.08 -6.97
C VAL A 124 -12.42 4.02 -8.16
N PHE A 125 -11.71 3.62 -9.22
CA PHE A 125 -11.62 4.42 -10.45
C PHE A 125 -12.47 3.89 -11.62
N SER A 126 -13.24 2.80 -11.41
CA SER A 126 -14.18 2.24 -12.38
C SER A 126 -15.57 2.84 -12.14
N GLY A 127 -15.77 3.41 -10.95
CA GLY A 127 -16.98 4.11 -10.53
C GLY A 127 -17.06 5.62 -10.84
N PHE A 128 -16.35 6.16 -11.83
CA PHE A 128 -16.81 7.44 -12.42
C PHE A 128 -18.11 7.26 -13.22
N GLU A 129 -18.48 6.01 -13.50
CA GLU A 129 -19.82 5.65 -13.96
C GLU A 129 -20.42 4.58 -13.01
N ASN A 130 -21.31 5.03 -12.12
CA ASN A 130 -22.26 4.23 -11.34
C ASN A 130 -21.76 3.37 -10.15
N LYS A 131 -21.80 3.95 -8.94
CA LYS A 131 -22.61 3.47 -7.76
C LYS A 131 -22.34 4.37 -6.53
N SER A 132 -23.40 4.71 -5.80
CA SER A 132 -23.45 5.79 -4.81
C SER A 132 -22.74 5.53 -3.46
N SER A 133 -22.07 4.39 -3.26
CA SER A 133 -21.32 4.06 -2.03
C SER A 133 -19.81 3.86 -2.23
N SER A 134 -19.35 3.58 -3.46
CA SER A 134 -17.92 3.40 -3.79
C SER A 134 -17.15 4.72 -3.91
N SER A 135 -17.85 5.85 -4.00
CA SER A 135 -17.25 7.19 -4.17
C SER A 135 -16.57 7.73 -2.92
N ALA A 136 -17.04 7.37 -1.71
CA ALA A 136 -16.47 7.85 -0.46
C ALA A 136 -15.17 7.14 -0.11
N VAL A 137 -15.11 5.83 -0.31
CA VAL A 137 -13.89 5.02 -0.15
C VAL A 137 -12.85 5.46 -1.18
N ALA A 138 -13.28 5.64 -2.43
CA ALA A 138 -12.46 6.22 -3.50
C ALA A 138 -11.80 7.53 -3.10
N PHE A 139 -12.61 8.45 -2.58
CA PHE A 139 -12.15 9.75 -2.17
C PHE A 139 -11.15 9.68 -1.02
N LYS A 140 -11.35 8.77 -0.05
CA LYS A 140 -10.41 8.55 1.07
C LYS A 140 -9.07 8.01 0.58
N GLU A 141 -9.06 7.04 -0.32
CA GLU A 141 -7.85 6.46 -0.91
C GLU A 141 -7.07 7.49 -1.72
N MET A 142 -7.76 8.27 -2.57
CA MET A 142 -7.15 9.36 -3.34
C MET A 142 -6.62 10.47 -2.42
N ARG A 143 -7.32 10.77 -1.33
CA ARG A 143 -6.86 11.72 -0.29
C ARG A 143 -5.62 11.21 0.43
N LEU A 144 -5.54 9.91 0.72
CA LEU A 144 -4.34 9.29 1.28
C LEU A 144 -3.16 9.44 0.31
N LEU A 145 -3.31 9.03 -0.95
CA LEU A 145 -2.23 9.10 -1.96
C LEU A 145 -1.75 10.53 -2.21
N SER A 146 -2.66 11.49 -2.34
CA SER A 146 -2.32 12.92 -2.50
C SER A 146 -1.66 13.50 -1.25
N GLY A 147 -2.21 13.22 -0.05
CA GLY A 147 -1.66 13.68 1.23
C GLY A 147 -0.29 13.09 1.54
N LEU A 148 -0.05 11.83 1.20
CA LEU A 148 1.25 11.17 1.36
C LEU A 148 2.36 11.92 0.63
N SER A 149 2.10 12.35 -0.61
CA SER A 149 3.09 13.08 -1.41
C SER A 149 3.47 14.43 -0.79
N LEU A 150 2.49 15.16 -0.25
CA LEU A 150 2.71 16.48 0.32
C LEU A 150 3.40 16.42 1.70
N VAL A 151 2.92 15.54 2.57
CA VAL A 151 3.32 15.53 3.99
C VAL A 151 4.59 14.71 4.22
N LEU A 152 4.82 13.64 3.44
CA LEU A 152 5.92 12.69 3.63
C LEU A 152 6.98 12.79 2.53
N SER A 153 7.34 14.01 2.13
CA SER A 153 8.21 14.30 0.99
C SER A 153 9.61 13.67 1.02
N LYS A 154 10.11 13.26 2.19
CA LYS A 154 11.42 12.59 2.37
C LYS A 154 11.30 11.07 2.50
N THR A 155 10.09 10.54 2.66
CA THR A 155 9.82 9.11 2.86
C THR A 155 9.82 8.39 1.52
N SER A 156 10.36 7.18 1.45
CA SER A 156 10.20 6.36 0.25
C SER A 156 8.87 5.60 0.32
N ILE A 157 8.04 5.71 -0.71
CA ILE A 157 6.74 5.04 -0.78
C ILE A 157 6.76 4.04 -1.93
N ILE A 158 6.31 2.82 -1.66
CA ILE A 158 6.04 1.78 -2.66
C ILE A 158 4.54 1.48 -2.60
N ILE A 159 3.91 1.35 -3.77
CA ILE A 159 2.51 0.98 -3.89
C ILE A 159 2.44 -0.29 -4.73
N THR A 160 1.64 -1.27 -4.32
CA THR A 160 1.27 -2.37 -5.20
C THR A 160 -0.21 -2.30 -5.57
N ILE A 161 -0.53 -2.65 -6.80
CA ILE A 161 -1.88 -2.60 -7.37
C ILE A 161 -2.21 -3.98 -7.94
N LEU A 162 -3.38 -4.50 -7.58
CA LEU A 162 -3.94 -5.71 -8.17
C LEU A 162 -4.52 -5.39 -9.55
N MET A 163 -4.17 -6.19 -10.55
CA MET A 163 -4.65 -6.05 -11.93
C MET A 163 -5.35 -7.33 -12.33
N ASP A 164 -6.66 -7.44 -12.09
CA ASP A 164 -7.41 -8.68 -12.30
C ASP A 164 -8.11 -8.76 -13.67
N ASN A 165 -8.10 -7.69 -14.48
CA ASN A 165 -8.60 -7.73 -15.86
C ASN A 165 -7.95 -6.66 -16.76
N TYR A 166 -7.74 -6.92 -18.05
CA TYR A 166 -7.05 -6.01 -18.98
C TYR A 166 -7.77 -4.66 -19.20
N GLU A 167 -9.09 -4.60 -18.97
CA GLU A 167 -9.85 -3.33 -18.95
C GLU A 167 -9.35 -2.36 -17.85
N TYR A 168 -8.62 -2.86 -16.85
CA TYR A 168 -8.01 -2.02 -15.82
C TYR A 168 -6.74 -1.30 -16.24
N GLU A 169 -6.11 -1.62 -17.38
CA GLU A 169 -4.87 -0.92 -17.78
C GLU A 169 -5.10 0.59 -18.00
N LYS A 170 -6.21 0.95 -18.66
CA LYS A 170 -6.58 2.35 -18.93
C LYS A 170 -6.91 3.11 -17.64
N PHE A 171 -7.55 2.43 -16.70
CA PHE A 171 -7.83 2.93 -15.37
C PHE A 171 -6.55 3.14 -14.56
N ILE A 172 -5.64 2.17 -14.60
CA ILE A 172 -4.39 2.21 -13.85
C ILE A 172 -3.54 3.36 -14.38
N SER A 173 -3.51 3.56 -15.71
CA SER A 173 -2.92 4.73 -16.35
C SER A 173 -3.52 6.04 -15.82
N ASN A 174 -4.85 6.19 -15.80
CA ASN A 174 -5.51 7.39 -15.28
C ASN A 174 -5.21 7.67 -13.79
N SER A 175 -5.08 6.60 -12.99
CA SER A 175 -4.77 6.69 -11.55
C SER A 175 -3.32 7.13 -11.33
N ILE A 176 -2.43 6.57 -12.13
CA ILE A 176 -1.02 6.93 -12.23
C ILE A 176 -0.88 8.38 -12.68
N ASP A 177 -1.62 8.83 -13.70
CA ASP A 177 -1.61 10.22 -14.17
C ASP A 177 -2.08 11.21 -13.10
N LYS A 178 -3.05 10.83 -12.26
CA LYS A 178 -3.44 11.64 -11.09
C LYS A 178 -2.32 11.71 -10.04
N ILE A 179 -1.64 10.60 -9.76
CA ILE A 179 -0.46 10.59 -8.87
C ILE A 179 0.67 11.47 -9.46
N TYR A 180 0.86 11.41 -10.77
CA TYR A 180 1.81 12.23 -11.53
C TYR A 180 1.48 13.72 -11.44
N SER A 181 0.19 14.08 -11.51
CA SER A 181 -0.27 15.47 -11.44
C SER A 181 0.09 16.17 -10.12
N PHE A 182 0.35 15.40 -9.05
CA PHE A 182 0.90 15.93 -7.80
C PHE A 182 2.42 16.19 -7.84
N GLY A 183 3.05 16.09 -9.02
CA GLY A 183 4.46 16.36 -9.25
C GLY A 183 5.38 15.22 -8.82
N ASN A 184 4.89 13.97 -8.77
CA ASN A 184 5.71 12.81 -8.46
C ASN A 184 6.29 12.18 -9.75
N THR A 185 7.58 11.85 -9.73
CA THR A 185 8.17 10.90 -10.68
C THR A 185 8.43 9.58 -9.97
N TYR A 186 7.85 8.50 -10.48
CA TYR A 186 7.96 7.14 -9.93
C TYR A 186 8.33 6.15 -11.04
N THR A 187 8.84 4.98 -10.65
CA THR A 187 9.04 3.86 -11.56
C THR A 187 7.81 2.96 -11.51
N VAL A 188 7.18 2.75 -12.66
CA VAL A 188 6.11 1.74 -12.82
C VAL A 188 6.72 0.43 -13.26
N LYS A 189 6.36 -0.68 -12.61
CA LYS A 189 6.68 -2.04 -13.07
C LYS A 189 5.42 -2.87 -13.13
N ILE A 190 5.19 -3.49 -14.29
CA ILE A 190 4.06 -4.38 -14.51
C ILE A 190 4.57 -5.82 -14.46
N PHE A 191 3.87 -6.67 -13.72
CA PHE A 191 4.16 -8.07 -13.50
C PHE A 191 3.08 -8.90 -14.16
N TYR A 192 3.46 -9.67 -15.17
CA TYR A 192 2.58 -10.62 -15.83
C TYR A 192 2.81 -12.01 -15.26
N LYS A 193 1.76 -12.86 -15.22
CA LYS A 193 1.99 -14.28 -15.00
C LYS A 193 2.85 -14.79 -16.16
N LYS A 194 3.91 -15.53 -15.85
CA LYS A 194 4.58 -16.31 -16.88
C LYS A 194 3.57 -17.34 -17.38
N GLU A 195 3.28 -17.34 -18.68
CA GLU A 195 2.58 -18.45 -19.30
C GLU A 195 3.39 -19.72 -19.00
N LEU A 196 2.74 -20.68 -18.34
CA LEU A 196 3.29 -22.02 -18.20
C LEU A 196 3.09 -22.68 -19.56
N ASN A 197 4.11 -22.61 -20.42
CA ASN A 197 4.22 -23.45 -21.62
C ASN A 197 4.22 -24.93 -21.24
#